data_AF-W1J7K9-F1
#
_entry.id   AF-W1J7K9-F1
#
_cell.length_a   1.000
_cell.length_b   1.000
_cell.length_c   1.000
_cell.angle_alpha   90.00
_cell.angle_beta   90.00
_cell.angle_gamma   90.00
#
_symmetry.space_group_name_H-M   'P 1'
#
loop_
_entity.id
_entity.type
_entity.pdbx_description
1 polymer ?
#
loop_
_entity_poly.entity_id
_entity_poly.type
_entity_poly.pdbx_seq_one_letter_code
_entity_poly.pdbx_strand_id
1 'polypeptide(L)' 'MLSLEGHLVTLDAMGCQRTIAQQLRESGADYILSLKGNQGKTFSEAVNYFQQ' A
#
# COMPACT_ATOMS: atom_id res chain seq x y z
N MET A 1 11.13 19.73 0.59
CA MET A 1 9.89 18.95 0.37
C MET A 1 10.21 17.91 -0.69
N LEU A 2 9.83 16.64 -0.50
CA LEU A 2 10.12 15.56 -1.44
C LEU A 2 9.06 15.58 -2.55
N SER A 3 9.47 15.61 -3.82
CA SER A 3 8.54 15.47 -4.95
C SER A 3 8.35 13.99 -5.24
N LEU A 4 7.11 13.52 -5.16
CA LEU A 4 6.76 12.10 -5.35
C LEU A 4 5.89 11.86 -6.58
N GLU A 5 5.45 12.92 -7.27
CA GLU A 5 4.59 12.81 -8.45
C GLU A 5 5.31 12.01 -9.55
N GLY A 6 4.63 11.00 -10.10
CA GLY A 6 5.18 10.11 -11.12
C GLY A 6 6.31 9.19 -10.66
N HIS A 7 6.55 9.08 -9.36
CA HIS A 7 7.52 8.15 -8.79
C HIS A 7 6.82 6.96 -8.13
N LEU A 8 7.41 5.78 -8.26
CA LEU A 8 6.95 4.57 -7.57
C LEU A 8 7.52 4.51 -6.15
N VAL A 9 6.63 4.54 -5.17
CA VAL A 9 6.98 4.35 -3.75
C VAL A 9 6.62 2.93 -3.32
N THR A 10 7.63 2.18 -2.90
CA THR A 10 7.46 0.84 -2.33
C THR A 10 7.64 0.89 -0.82
N LEU A 11 6.71 0.28 -0.08
CA LEU A 11 6.77 0.21 1.38
C LEU A 11 6.69 -1.23 1.87
N ASP A 12 7.42 -1.51 2.95
CA ASP A 12 7.22 -2.74 3.69
C ASP A 12 5.84 -2.74 4.38
N ALA A 13 5.44 -3.91 4.90
CA ALA A 13 4.12 -4.04 5.51
C ALA A 13 3.98 -3.27 6.83
N MET A 14 5.08 -2.90 7.49
CA MET A 14 5.07 -2.09 8.71
C MET A 14 4.83 -0.60 8.39
N GLY A 15 5.30 -0.13 7.23
CA GLY A 15 5.12 1.22 6.71
C GLY A 15 3.79 1.47 6.02
N CYS A 16 2.97 0.44 5.77
CA CYS A 16 1.66 0.55 5.11
C CYS A 16 0.54 1.08 6.03
N GLN A 17 0.80 2.19 6.73
CA GLN A 17 -0.21 2.87 7.54
C GLN A 17 -1.19 3.64 6.63
N ARG A 18 -2.46 3.72 7.03
CA ARG A 18 -3.51 4.40 6.25
C ARG A 18 -3.16 5.86 5.96
N THR A 19 -2.55 6.56 6.92
CA THR A 19 -2.10 7.95 6.78
C THR A 19 -1.01 8.09 5.73
N ILE A 20 -0.06 7.16 5.69
CA ILE A 20 1.02 7.14 4.68
C ILE A 20 0.42 6.87 3.30
N ALA A 21 -0.45 5.87 3.16
CA ALA A 21 -1.12 5.58 1.89
C ALA A 21 -1.93 6.77 1.37
N GLN A 22 -2.60 7.50 2.27
CA GLN A 22 -3.33 8.71 1.94
C GLN A 22 -2.39 9.82 1.44
N GLN A 23 -1.25 10.04 2.12
CA GLN A 23 -0.24 11.03 1.70
C GLN A 23 0.36 10.71 0.33
N LEU A 24 0.67 9.44 0.04
CA LEU A 24 1.18 9.02 -1.26
C LEU A 24 0.19 9.35 -2.39
N ARG A 25 -1.08 9.01 -2.17
CA ARG A 25 -2.16 9.33 -3.11
C ARG A 25 -2.34 10.84 -3.31
N GLU A 26 -2.32 11.62 -2.23
CA GLU A 26 -2.42 13.08 -2.30
C GLU A 26 -1.22 13.73 -2.98
N SER A 27 -0.04 13.10 -2.91
CA SER A 27 1.19 13.55 -3.57
C SER A 27 1.30 13.19 -5.06
N GLY A 28 0.32 12.48 -5.63
CA GLY A 28 0.35 12.04 -7.03
C GLY A 28 1.37 10.93 -7.31
N ALA A 29 1.77 10.20 -6.28
CA ALA A 29 2.74 9.12 -6.39
C ALA A 29 2.08 7.81 -6.81
N ASP A 30 2.80 7.01 -7.59
CA ASP A 30 2.48 5.60 -7.78
C ASP A 30 2.99 4.81 -6.55
N TYR A 31 2.32 3.72 -6.18
CA TYR A 31 2.70 2.98 -4.97
C TYR A 31 2.45 1.48 -5.05
N ILE A 32 3.32 0.72 -4.38
CA ILE A 32 3.12 -0.70 -4.07
C ILE A 32 3.20 -0.85 -2.55
N LEU A 33 2.09 -1.29 -1.96
CA LEU A 33 1.94 -1.50 -0.52
C LEU A 33 1.93 -2.99 -0.20
N SER A 34 2.81 -3.41 0.69
CA SER A 34 2.89 -4.81 1.11
C SER A 34 1.80 -5.15 2.14
N LEU A 35 1.00 -6.19 1.88
CA LEU A 35 0.03 -6.72 2.85
C LEU A 35 0.63 -7.89 3.63
N LYS A 36 0.77 -7.75 4.96
CA LYS A 36 1.31 -8.82 5.81
C LYS A 36 0.30 -9.97 5.94
N GLY A 37 0.79 -11.22 5.92
CA GLY A 37 -0.07 -12.40 6.05
C GLY A 37 -0.88 -12.49 7.35
N ASN A 38 -0.42 -11.81 8.41
CA ASN A 38 -1.13 -11.75 9.69
C ASN A 38 -2.12 -10.58 9.81
N GLN A 39 -2.42 -9.85 8.72
CA GLN A 39 -3.42 -8.77 8.67
C GLN A 39 -4.85 -9.31 8.63
N GLY A 40 -5.23 -10.05 9.67
CA GLY A 40 -6.60 -10.51 9.94
C GLY A 40 -7.34 -11.03 8.71
N LYS A 41 -8.57 -10.55 8.53
CA LYS A 41 -9.43 -10.93 7.39
C LYS A 41 -8.95 -10.37 6.05
N THR A 42 -8.27 -9.22 6.06
CA THR A 42 -7.83 -8.52 4.86
C THR A 42 -6.93 -9.37 3.98
N PHE A 43 -6.01 -10.14 4.58
CA PHE A 43 -5.14 -11.03 3.81
C PHE A 43 -5.94 -12.12 3.10
N SER A 44 -6.81 -12.83 3.82
CA SER A 44 -7.64 -13.90 3.25
C SER A 44 -8.58 -13.37 2.16
N GLU A 45 -9.17 -12.19 2.35
CA GLU A 45 -10.02 -11.55 1.34
C GLU A 45 -9.25 -11.17 0.07
N ALA A 46 -8.04 -10.60 0.22
CA ALA A 46 -7.19 -10.30 -0.92
C ALA A 46 -6.80 -11.57 -1.69
N VAL A 47 -6.40 -12.64 -0.99
CA VAL A 47 -6.11 -13.94 -1.61
C VAL A 47 -7.33 -14.48 -2.37
N ASN A 48 -8.51 -14.47 -1.73
CA ASN A 48 -9.75 -14.90 -2.35
C ASN A 48 -10.15 -14.03 -3.55
N TYR A 49 -9.79 -12.76 -3.59
CA TYR A 49 -10.08 -11.86 -4.72
C TYR A 49 -9.22 -12.18 -5.94
N PHE A 50 -7.93 -12.46 -5.75
CA PHE A 50 -6.99 -12.69 -6.86
C PHE A 50 -6.91 -14.14 -7.34
N GLN A 51 -7.50 -15.10 -6.62
CA GLN A 51 -7.51 -16.53 -7.00
C GLN A 51 -8.80 -16.98 -7.71
N GLN A 52 -9.68 -16.03 -8.08
CA GLN A 52 -10.93 -16.30 -8.82
C GLN A 52 -10.67 -16.55 -10.30
#